data_AF-A0A542ETB3-F1
#
_entry.id   AF-A0A542ETB3-F1
#
_cell.length_a   1.000
_cell.length_b   1.000
_cell.length_c   1.000
_cell.angle_alpha   90.00
_cell.angle_beta   90.00
_cell.angle_gamma   90.00
#
_symmetry.space_group_name_H-M   'P 1'
#
loop_
_entity.id
_entity.type
_entity.pdbx_description
1 polymer ?
#
loop_
_entity_poly.entity_id
_entity_poly.type
_entity_poly.pdbx_seq_one_letter_code
_entity_poly.pdbx_strand_id
1 'polypeptide(L)'
;MTVNVIHWSRDTPVPPARLLTAAVAMAVPVTYGVATDHLLQASFAALGALALASPRPAGSARLVGLGATGLVVTSAACLGALVGGHGWVAVAVVVGVAAVAAVVGGFNRWTADSTTRFITFLVMATGLGGADTWEVTRWFAAGVVWAIVLALFTAAPAPGPRATYPQLWRRWWGMMHRFDGWRYAVQLLPPLAIASVIGVYWHQQKSYWIALAVVIVVRRRGDSLLRATERCLGTCAGVLIGGALVLWVPPSWAIVAVVGVLAGLRPLLKERNYAAYATIMTPLVVLLMDLGRTPELSTVGYRLIDTVLGCLLAIIPTLLLRRRHVA
;
A
#
# COMPACT_ATOMS: atom_id res chain seq x y z
N MET A 1 -24.17 -16.97 3.55
CA MET A 1 -23.94 -15.51 3.62
C MET A 1 -23.47 -15.05 2.25
N THR A 2 -24.31 -14.33 1.52
CA THR A 2 -23.99 -13.79 0.20
C THR A 2 -22.94 -12.69 0.36
N VAL A 3 -21.72 -12.95 -0.09
CA VAL A 3 -20.64 -11.97 -0.12
C VAL A 3 -20.99 -10.96 -1.21
N ASN A 4 -21.58 -9.82 -0.84
CA ASN A 4 -22.04 -8.83 -1.81
C ASN A 4 -20.86 -7.94 -2.25
N VAL A 5 -20.09 -8.45 -3.22
CA VAL A 5 -18.89 -7.79 -3.78
C VAL A 5 -19.25 -6.50 -4.57
N ILE A 6 -20.53 -6.30 -4.90
CA ILE A 6 -21.00 -5.22 -5.80
C ILE A 6 -21.66 -4.08 -5.01
N HIS A 7 -21.48 -4.00 -3.69
CA HIS A 7 -22.03 -2.88 -2.94
C HIS A 7 -21.33 -1.56 -3.35
N TRP A 8 -22.12 -0.63 -3.89
CA TRP A 8 -21.66 0.68 -4.34
C TRP A 8 -22.20 1.76 -3.40
N SER A 9 -21.36 2.22 -2.47
CA SER A 9 -21.76 3.31 -1.56
C SER A 9 -21.99 4.59 -2.36
N ARG A 10 -22.99 5.41 -2.00
CA ARG A 10 -23.19 6.76 -2.58
C ARG A 10 -23.16 7.86 -1.52
N ASP A 11 -22.96 7.51 -0.26
CA ASP A 11 -23.27 8.35 0.89
C ASP A 11 -22.17 9.37 1.19
N THR A 12 -20.94 9.11 0.75
CA THR A 12 -19.82 10.03 0.93
C THR A 12 -19.59 10.88 -0.33
N PRO A 13 -19.82 12.21 -0.24
CA PRO A 13 -19.45 13.12 -1.32
C PRO A 13 -17.92 13.19 -1.40
N VAL A 14 -17.39 12.94 -2.60
CA VAL A 14 -15.96 13.07 -2.87
C VAL A 14 -15.74 14.38 -3.61
N PRO A 15 -15.13 15.40 -2.99
CA PRO A 15 -14.94 16.69 -3.64
C PRO A 15 -14.00 16.53 -4.85
N PRO A 16 -14.29 17.21 -5.98
CA PRO A 16 -13.49 17.10 -7.21
C PRO A 16 -12.04 17.52 -6.98
N ALA A 17 -11.80 18.46 -6.06
CA ALA A 17 -10.46 18.86 -5.64
C ALA A 17 -9.61 17.67 -5.15
N ARG A 18 -10.19 16.67 -4.47
CA ARG A 18 -9.43 15.47 -4.04
C ARG A 18 -9.04 14.57 -5.20
N LEU A 19 -9.87 14.49 -6.24
CA LEU A 19 -9.57 13.73 -7.45
C LEU A 19 -8.41 14.39 -8.21
N LEU A 20 -8.49 15.71 -8.40
CA LEU A 20 -7.43 16.50 -9.04
C LEU A 20 -6.12 16.43 -8.24
N THR A 21 -6.17 16.62 -6.92
CA THR A 21 -4.99 16.51 -6.05
C THR A 21 -4.35 15.13 -6.17
N ALA A 22 -5.16 14.06 -6.17
CA ALA A 22 -4.64 12.70 -6.29
C ALA A 22 -4.05 12.41 -7.68
N ALA A 23 -4.60 13.01 -8.74
CA ALA A 23 -4.04 12.94 -10.10
C ALA A 23 -2.69 13.67 -10.18
N VAL A 24 -2.66 14.94 -9.78
CA VAL A 24 -1.48 15.82 -9.82
C VAL A 24 -0.35 15.29 -8.95
N ALA A 25 -0.67 14.66 -7.80
CA ALA A 25 0.31 14.07 -6.90
C ALA A 25 1.23 13.04 -7.58
N MET A 26 0.73 12.34 -8.60
CA MET A 26 1.49 11.33 -9.33
C MET A 26 1.85 11.73 -10.75
N ALA A 27 0.95 12.45 -11.44
CA ALA A 27 1.19 12.90 -12.80
C ALA A 27 2.41 13.83 -12.87
N VAL A 28 2.57 14.76 -11.92
CA VAL A 28 3.69 15.73 -11.95
C VAL A 28 5.07 15.06 -11.87
N PRO A 29 5.36 14.15 -10.91
CA PRO A 29 6.61 13.40 -10.92
C PRO A 29 6.84 12.64 -12.23
N VAL A 30 5.81 12.02 -12.80
CA VAL A 30 5.92 11.26 -14.06
C VAL A 30 6.17 12.21 -15.25
N THR A 31 5.50 13.37 -15.30
CA THR A 31 5.77 14.41 -16.31
C THR A 31 7.21 14.88 -16.23
N TYR A 32 7.73 15.13 -15.03
CA TYR A 32 9.13 15.47 -14.83
C TYR A 32 10.05 14.37 -15.37
N GLY A 33 9.76 13.10 -15.06
CA GLY A 33 10.54 11.96 -15.57
C GLY A 33 10.53 11.85 -17.09
N VAL A 34 9.38 12.08 -17.73
CA VAL A 34 9.24 12.06 -19.20
C VAL A 34 9.97 13.24 -19.85
N ALA A 35 9.90 14.42 -19.24
CA ALA A 35 10.51 15.64 -19.80
C ALA A 35 12.04 15.69 -19.62
N THR A 36 12.57 14.97 -18.64
CA THR A 36 14.01 14.99 -18.29
C THR A 36 14.71 13.67 -18.55
N ASP A 37 14.02 12.65 -19.09
CA ASP A 37 14.49 11.26 -19.24
C ASP A 37 14.87 10.54 -17.93
N HIS A 38 14.38 11.03 -16.78
CA HIS A 38 14.60 10.45 -15.45
C HIS A 38 13.38 9.63 -14.97
N LEU A 39 12.92 8.68 -15.81
CA LEU A 39 11.71 7.88 -15.55
C LEU A 39 11.82 7.00 -14.29
N LEU A 40 13.00 6.45 -14.02
CA LEU A 40 13.24 5.62 -12.84
C LEU A 40 13.11 6.45 -11.55
N GLN A 41 13.67 7.66 -11.52
CA GLN A 41 13.59 8.56 -10.38
C GLN A 41 12.16 9.08 -10.16
N ALA A 42 11.46 9.40 -11.25
CA ALA A 42 10.05 9.77 -11.24
C ALA A 42 9.16 8.67 -10.65
N SER A 43 9.52 7.41 -10.88
CA SER A 43 8.84 6.24 -10.31
C SER A 43 8.85 6.28 -8.78
N PHE A 44 10.01 6.53 -8.17
CA PHE A 44 10.18 6.59 -6.71
C PHE A 44 9.40 7.77 -6.13
N ALA A 45 9.46 8.93 -6.79
CA ALA A 45 8.69 10.10 -6.37
C ALA A 45 7.17 9.88 -6.47
N ALA A 46 6.67 9.25 -7.53
CA ALA A 46 5.26 8.91 -7.65
C ALA A 46 4.80 7.89 -6.59
N LEU A 47 5.64 6.90 -6.24
CA LEU A 47 5.39 5.97 -5.14
C LEU A 47 5.40 6.66 -3.77
N GLY A 48 6.29 7.64 -3.56
CA GLY A 48 6.28 8.48 -2.37
C GLY A 48 4.96 9.27 -2.23
N ALA A 49 4.50 9.85 -3.33
CA ALA A 49 3.21 10.53 -3.37
C ALA A 49 2.02 9.59 -3.15
N LEU A 50 2.08 8.34 -3.65
CA LEU A 50 1.09 7.28 -3.38
C LEU A 50 0.93 7.04 -1.88
N ALA A 51 2.05 7.00 -1.16
CA ALA A 51 2.08 6.61 0.25
C ALA A 51 1.31 7.58 1.16
N LEU A 52 1.22 8.85 0.73
CA LEU A 52 0.56 9.90 1.49
C LEU A 52 -0.90 10.14 1.11
N ALA A 53 -1.40 9.56 0.00
CA ALA A 53 -2.67 9.89 -0.69
C ALA A 53 -3.98 9.63 0.10
N SER A 54 -3.95 9.54 1.43
CA SER A 54 -5.14 9.53 2.28
C SER A 54 -4.90 10.22 3.63
N PRO A 55 -4.62 11.54 3.67
CA PRO A 55 -4.36 12.21 4.93
C PRO A 55 -5.66 12.59 5.64
N ARG A 56 -5.83 12.03 6.83
CA ARG A 56 -6.95 12.27 7.75
C ARG A 56 -6.75 13.40 8.79
N PRO A 57 -5.54 13.96 9.07
CA PRO A 57 -5.43 14.86 10.21
C PRO A 57 -6.09 16.22 9.90
N ALA A 58 -6.91 16.67 10.85
CA ALA A 58 -7.71 17.88 10.83
C ALA A 58 -7.06 19.02 11.65
N GLY A 59 -7.28 20.28 11.25
CA GLY A 59 -6.90 21.47 12.04
C GLY A 59 -5.39 21.77 12.10
N SER A 60 -4.95 22.48 13.14
CA SER A 60 -3.57 22.97 13.30
C SER A 60 -2.49 21.89 13.40
N ALA A 61 -2.85 20.67 13.80
CA ALA A 61 -1.95 19.52 13.87
C ALA A 61 -1.81 18.77 12.54
N ARG A 62 -2.42 19.27 11.45
CA ARG A 62 -2.40 18.62 10.15
C ARG A 62 -1.01 18.45 9.59
N LEU A 63 -0.20 19.52 9.58
CA LEU A 63 1.17 19.47 9.05
C LEU A 63 2.04 18.48 9.84
N VAL A 64 1.92 18.48 11.17
CA VAL A 64 2.65 17.54 12.04
C VAL A 64 2.22 16.09 11.76
N GLY A 65 0.92 15.82 11.66
CA GLY A 65 0.43 14.47 11.36
C GLY A 65 0.82 13.98 9.95
N LEU A 66 0.80 14.88 8.97
CA LEU A 66 1.26 14.62 7.61
C LEU A 66 2.76 14.32 7.58
N GLY A 67 3.57 15.17 8.22
CA GLY A 67 5.02 15.00 8.31
C GLY A 67 5.40 13.70 9.03
N ALA A 68 4.75 13.39 10.16
CA ALA A 68 4.97 12.15 10.88
C ALA A 68 4.64 10.91 10.02
N THR A 69 3.50 10.90 9.31
CA THR A 69 3.20 9.80 8.38
C THR A 69 4.19 9.75 7.22
N GLY A 70 4.63 10.90 6.70
CA GLY A 70 5.68 11.02 5.68
C GLY A 70 6.99 10.36 6.11
N LEU A 71 7.50 10.69 7.30
CA LEU A 71 8.70 10.08 7.87
C LEU A 71 8.55 8.55 8.03
N VAL A 72 7.39 8.09 8.49
CA VAL A 72 7.11 6.65 8.62
C VAL A 72 7.20 5.95 7.26
N VAL A 73 6.57 6.47 6.21
CA VAL A 73 6.61 5.80 4.89
C VAL A 73 7.95 5.95 4.19
N THR A 74 8.66 7.06 4.36
CA THR A 74 10.02 7.26 3.81
C THR A 74 11.04 6.35 4.50
N SER A 75 10.96 6.19 5.84
CA SER A 75 11.81 5.24 6.55
C SER A 75 11.53 3.79 6.16
N ALA A 76 10.27 3.44 5.87
CA ALA A 76 9.91 2.14 5.32
C ALA A 76 10.55 1.91 3.94
N ALA A 77 10.49 2.91 3.05
CA ALA A 77 11.09 2.84 1.73
C ALA A 77 12.62 2.72 1.80
N CYS A 78 13.27 3.49 2.66
CA CYS A 78 14.72 3.41 2.91
C CYS A 78 15.11 2.01 3.40
N LEU A 79 14.45 1.51 4.44
CA LEU A 79 14.75 0.19 5.00
C LEU A 79 14.47 -0.94 3.98
N GLY A 80 13.39 -0.82 3.22
CA GLY A 80 13.06 -1.80 2.18
C GLY A 80 14.11 -1.81 1.07
N ALA A 81 14.54 -0.65 0.60
CA ALA A 81 15.60 -0.52 -0.41
C ALA A 81 16.96 -1.05 0.10
N LEU A 82 17.32 -0.75 1.35
CA LEU A 82 18.56 -1.22 1.99
C LEU A 82 18.66 -2.74 2.00
N VAL A 83 17.56 -3.41 2.36
CA VAL A 83 17.57 -4.87 2.57
C VAL A 83 17.14 -5.62 1.30
N GLY A 84 16.53 -4.95 0.33
CA GLY A 84 16.23 -5.51 -0.99
C GLY A 84 17.46 -6.20 -1.60
N GLY A 85 17.28 -7.40 -2.16
CA GLY A 85 18.36 -8.19 -2.73
C GLY A 85 19.17 -9.06 -1.74
N HIS A 86 19.02 -8.89 -0.42
CA HIS A 86 19.82 -9.62 0.59
C HIS A 86 19.19 -10.95 1.06
N GLY A 87 18.33 -11.58 0.24
CA GLY A 87 17.74 -12.90 0.52
C GLY A 87 17.12 -13.03 1.91
N TRP A 88 17.71 -13.89 2.76
CA TRP A 88 17.24 -14.17 4.13
C TRP A 88 17.26 -12.96 5.07
N VAL A 89 18.18 -12.00 4.86
CA VAL A 89 18.22 -10.77 5.67
C VAL A 89 16.97 -9.94 5.39
N ALA A 90 16.50 -9.89 4.14
CA ALA A 90 15.23 -9.24 3.79
C ALA A 90 14.04 -9.89 4.49
N VAL A 91 14.01 -11.22 4.52
CA VAL A 91 12.96 -11.97 5.23
C VAL A 91 12.96 -11.61 6.72
N ALA A 92 14.12 -11.68 7.38
CA ALA A 92 14.24 -11.42 8.81
C ALA A 92 13.83 -9.98 9.17
N VAL A 93 14.31 -8.98 8.40
CA VAL A 93 13.97 -7.57 8.64
C VAL A 93 12.51 -7.29 8.34
N VAL A 94 11.97 -7.74 7.21
CA VAL A 94 10.56 -7.52 6.85
C VAL A 94 9.63 -8.10 7.90
N VAL A 95 9.84 -9.36 8.29
CA VAL A 95 9.00 -10.04 9.28
C VAL A 95 9.18 -9.44 10.68
N GLY A 96 10.42 -9.19 11.10
CA GLY A 96 10.73 -8.63 12.41
C GLY A 96 10.15 -7.23 12.60
N VAL A 97 10.35 -6.33 11.62
CA VAL A 97 9.81 -4.97 11.69
C VAL A 97 8.30 -4.96 11.50
N ALA A 98 7.73 -5.86 10.67
CA ALA A 98 6.29 -6.03 10.60
C ALA A 98 5.68 -6.51 11.93
N ALA A 99 6.39 -7.31 12.73
CA ALA A 99 5.92 -7.73 14.05
C ALA A 99 5.82 -6.55 15.02
N VAL A 100 6.85 -5.72 15.06
CA VAL A 100 6.85 -4.48 15.86
C VAL A 100 5.74 -3.55 15.41
N ALA A 101 5.61 -3.31 14.10
CA ALA A 101 4.57 -2.49 13.52
C ALA A 101 3.15 -3.06 13.79
N ALA A 102 2.99 -4.38 13.78
CA ALA A 102 1.73 -5.06 14.11
C ALA A 102 1.32 -4.80 15.57
N VAL A 103 2.26 -4.75 16.51
CA VAL A 103 1.98 -4.43 17.92
C VAL A 103 1.70 -2.94 18.11
N VAL A 104 2.54 -2.06 17.56
CA VAL A 104 2.44 -0.60 17.69
C VAL A 104 1.13 -0.05 17.12
N GLY A 105 0.64 -0.62 16.01
CA GLY A 105 -0.62 -0.18 15.42
C GLY A 105 -1.87 -0.55 16.23
N GLY A 106 -1.74 -1.24 17.37
CA GLY A 106 -2.83 -1.43 18.33
C GLY A 106 -3.11 -0.19 19.19
N PHE A 107 -2.18 0.78 19.23
CA PHE A 107 -2.23 1.91 20.15
C PHE A 107 -3.36 2.92 19.85
N ASN A 108 -3.48 3.38 18.60
CA ASN A 108 -4.57 4.27 18.18
C ASN A 108 -4.86 4.11 16.67
N ARG A 109 -5.90 4.80 16.16
CA ARG A 109 -6.27 4.72 14.74
C ARG A 109 -5.17 5.22 13.79
N TRP A 110 -4.44 6.27 14.19
CA TRP A 110 -3.35 6.82 13.39
C TRP A 110 -2.15 5.86 13.32
N THR A 111 -1.77 5.19 14.41
CA THR A 111 -0.71 4.19 14.42
C THR A 111 -1.13 2.94 13.64
N ALA A 112 -2.40 2.53 13.71
CA ALA A 112 -2.93 1.44 12.89
C ALA A 112 -2.78 1.73 11.38
N ASP A 113 -3.20 2.92 10.95
CA ASP A 113 -3.09 3.35 9.55
C ASP A 113 -1.61 3.49 9.13
N SER A 114 -0.77 4.10 9.98
CA SER A 114 0.65 4.36 9.69
C SER A 114 1.46 3.08 9.62
N THR A 115 1.22 2.12 10.51
CA THR A 115 1.91 0.81 10.50
C THR A 115 1.50 -0.04 9.29
N THR A 116 0.23 0.01 8.88
CA THR A 116 -0.23 -0.67 7.65
C THR A 116 0.50 -0.11 6.43
N ARG A 117 0.62 1.22 6.33
CA ARG A 117 1.37 1.87 5.24
C ARG A 117 2.86 1.56 5.31
N PHE A 118 3.44 1.62 6.51
CA PHE A 118 4.83 1.26 6.75
C PHE A 118 5.14 -0.12 6.18
N ILE A 119 4.37 -1.16 6.58
CA ILE A 119 4.61 -2.53 6.12
C ILE A 119 4.39 -2.65 4.60
N THR A 120 3.36 -1.97 4.07
CA THR A 120 3.06 -1.98 2.63
C THR A 120 4.23 -1.42 1.81
N PHE A 121 4.77 -0.27 2.20
CA PHE A 121 5.87 0.37 1.48
C PHE A 121 7.24 -0.25 1.76
N LEU A 122 7.42 -0.84 2.95
CA LEU A 122 8.60 -1.66 3.26
C LEU A 122 8.69 -2.84 2.26
N VAL A 123 7.62 -3.65 2.16
CA VAL A 123 7.56 -4.79 1.25
C VAL A 123 7.62 -4.37 -0.22
N MET A 124 7.03 -3.23 -0.57
CA MET A 124 7.14 -2.70 -1.92
C MET A 124 8.58 -2.31 -2.25
N ALA A 125 9.27 -1.62 -1.35
CA ALA A 125 10.63 -1.13 -1.56
C ALA A 125 11.70 -2.24 -1.56
N THR A 126 11.47 -3.40 -0.93
CA THR A 126 12.38 -4.55 -1.10
C THR A 126 12.43 -5.04 -2.55
N GLY A 127 11.36 -4.85 -3.31
CA GLY A 127 11.31 -5.10 -4.76
C GLY A 127 12.13 -4.13 -5.61
N LEU A 128 12.69 -3.08 -5.00
CA LEU A 128 13.60 -2.12 -5.64
C LEU A 128 15.08 -2.45 -5.36
N GLY A 129 15.36 -3.58 -4.69
CA GLY A 129 16.71 -4.05 -4.39
C GLY A 129 17.55 -4.18 -5.65
N GLY A 130 18.61 -3.36 -5.73
CA GLY A 130 19.46 -3.20 -6.92
C GLY A 130 19.63 -1.73 -7.33
N ALA A 131 18.69 -0.86 -6.96
CA ALA A 131 18.90 0.59 -7.02
C ALA A 131 19.69 1.07 -5.80
N ASP A 132 20.42 2.18 -5.94
CA ASP A 132 21.05 2.84 -4.80
C ASP A 132 19.99 3.29 -3.79
N THR A 133 20.20 2.93 -2.53
CA THR A 133 19.26 3.21 -1.43
C THR A 133 19.05 4.73 -1.29
N TRP A 134 20.11 5.50 -1.43
CA TRP A 134 20.02 6.95 -1.31
C TRP A 134 19.16 7.54 -2.43
N GLU A 135 19.30 7.04 -3.66
CA GLU A 135 18.45 7.45 -4.78
C GLU A 135 16.97 7.12 -4.58
N VAL A 136 16.65 5.90 -4.14
CA VAL A 136 15.26 5.52 -3.83
C VAL A 136 14.70 6.44 -2.75
N THR A 137 15.46 6.63 -1.66
CA THR A 137 15.01 7.37 -0.48
C THR A 137 14.79 8.84 -0.78
N ARG A 138 15.71 9.52 -1.47
CA ARG A 138 15.61 10.97 -1.76
C ARG A 138 14.44 11.30 -2.67
N TRP A 139 14.22 10.51 -3.72
CA TRP A 139 13.14 10.74 -4.67
C TRP A 139 11.78 10.36 -4.08
N PHE A 140 11.72 9.26 -3.33
CA PHE A 140 10.53 8.91 -2.55
C PHE A 140 10.17 10.00 -1.54
N ALA A 141 11.15 10.54 -0.80
CA ALA A 141 10.96 11.65 0.12
C ALA A 141 10.48 12.93 -0.59
N ALA A 142 11.04 13.26 -1.76
CA ALA A 142 10.58 14.38 -2.57
C ALA A 142 9.10 14.22 -2.98
N GLY A 143 8.69 13.01 -3.38
CA GLY A 143 7.30 12.67 -3.66
C GLY A 143 6.37 12.81 -2.44
N VAL A 144 6.84 12.39 -1.26
CA VAL A 144 6.15 12.57 0.02
C VAL A 144 5.96 14.05 0.32
N VAL A 145 7.01 14.87 0.20
CA VAL A 145 6.95 16.32 0.41
C VAL A 145 5.99 16.97 -0.57
N TRP A 146 6.04 16.60 -1.85
CA TRP A 146 5.10 17.07 -2.87
C TRP A 146 3.65 16.76 -2.51
N ALA A 147 3.37 15.54 -2.05
CA ALA A 147 2.03 15.16 -1.61
C ALA A 147 1.59 15.92 -0.34
N ILE A 148 2.51 16.29 0.56
CA ILE A 148 2.21 17.14 1.71
C ILE A 148 1.82 18.54 1.24
N VAL A 149 2.59 19.14 0.33
CA VAL A 149 2.29 20.46 -0.26
C VAL A 149 0.91 20.47 -0.87
N LEU A 150 0.60 19.49 -1.72
CA LEU A 150 -0.73 19.35 -2.32
C LEU A 150 -1.83 19.14 -1.27
N ALA A 151 -1.55 18.36 -0.22
CA ALA A 151 -2.51 18.14 0.85
C ALA A 151 -2.85 19.45 1.58
N LEU A 152 -1.93 20.40 1.74
CA LEU A 152 -2.20 21.68 2.40
C LEU A 152 -3.29 22.50 1.68
N PHE A 153 -3.40 22.38 0.35
CA PHE A 153 -4.41 23.06 -0.46
C PHE A 153 -5.79 22.37 -0.48
N THR A 154 -5.92 21.18 0.11
CA THR A 154 -7.21 20.47 0.17
C THR A 154 -7.93 20.72 1.48
N ALA A 155 -9.26 20.79 1.46
CA ALA A 155 -10.06 20.98 2.68
C ALA A 155 -9.77 19.89 3.73
N ALA A 156 -9.39 20.31 4.94
CA ALA A 156 -9.16 19.42 6.06
C ALA A 156 -10.52 18.91 6.60
N PRO A 157 -10.62 17.64 7.00
CA PRO A 157 -11.79 17.16 7.72
C PRO A 157 -11.96 17.90 9.05
N ALA A 158 -13.16 17.87 9.64
CA ALA A 158 -13.40 18.46 10.95
C ALA A 158 -12.60 17.73 12.05
N PRO A 159 -12.07 18.44 13.05
CA PRO A 159 -11.35 17.82 14.16
C PRO A 159 -12.30 16.92 14.97
N GLY A 160 -11.92 15.64 15.09
CA GLY A 160 -12.59 14.70 15.99
C GLY A 160 -12.10 14.84 17.45
N PRO A 161 -12.83 14.25 18.42
CA PRO A 161 -12.42 14.25 19.82
C PRO A 161 -11.02 13.65 20.00
N ARG A 162 -10.16 14.34 20.74
CA ARG A 162 -8.81 13.87 21.06
C ARG A 162 -8.84 13.06 22.35
N ALA A 163 -8.51 11.77 22.26
CA ALA A 163 -8.29 10.96 23.46
C ALA A 163 -6.99 11.40 24.16
N THR A 164 -7.01 11.50 25.49
CA THR A 164 -5.84 11.87 26.28
C THR A 164 -4.82 10.72 26.27
N TYR A 165 -3.53 11.03 26.06
CA TYR A 165 -2.43 10.06 25.98
C TYR A 165 -2.42 8.98 27.09
N PRO A 166 -2.55 9.31 28.40
CA PRO A 166 -2.55 8.31 29.47
C PRO A 166 -3.75 7.33 29.42
N GLN A 167 -4.86 7.70 28.78
CA GLN A 167 -5.99 6.78 28.59
C GLN A 167 -5.69 5.76 27.48
N LEU A 168 -5.01 6.19 26.41
CA LEU A 168 -4.57 5.31 25.33
C LEU A 168 -3.52 4.32 25.82
N TRP A 169 -2.56 4.77 26.61
CA TRP A 169 -1.53 3.92 27.21
C TRP A 169 -2.11 2.80 28.06
N ARG A 170 -3.00 3.13 29.01
CA ARG A 170 -3.64 2.12 29.87
C ARG A 170 -4.47 1.11 29.08
N ARG A 171 -5.22 1.56 28.05
CA ARG A 171 -5.99 0.68 27.17
C ARG A 171 -5.10 -0.26 26.37
N TRP A 172 -4.04 0.28 25.76
CA TRP A 172 -3.11 -0.50 24.96
C TRP A 172 -2.38 -1.53 25.82
N TRP A 173 -1.87 -1.14 26.99
CA TRP A 173 -1.24 -2.04 27.94
C TRP A 173 -2.17 -3.17 28.38
N GLY A 174 -3.41 -2.84 28.78
CA GLY A 174 -4.41 -3.85 29.14
C GLY A 174 -4.78 -4.79 27.98
N MET A 175 -4.68 -4.33 26.74
CA MET A 175 -4.91 -5.14 25.54
C MET A 175 -3.73 -6.07 25.23
N MET A 176 -2.49 -5.68 25.53
CA MET A 176 -1.30 -6.52 25.33
C MET A 176 -1.28 -7.75 26.23
N HIS A 177 -1.96 -7.69 27.39
CA HIS A 177 -2.19 -8.83 28.28
C HIS A 177 -3.27 -9.80 27.77
N ARG A 178 -4.01 -9.43 26.72
CA ARG A 178 -5.06 -10.25 26.13
C ARG A 178 -4.65 -10.71 24.74
N PHE A 179 -5.19 -11.87 24.33
CA PHE A 179 -4.96 -12.39 22.98
C PHE A 179 -5.44 -11.41 21.87
N ASP A 180 -6.45 -10.57 22.16
CA ASP A 180 -6.94 -9.55 21.23
C ASP A 180 -5.88 -8.56 20.76
N GLY A 181 -4.91 -8.22 21.63
CA GLY A 181 -3.81 -7.33 21.28
C GLY A 181 -2.85 -7.93 20.25
N TRP A 182 -2.67 -9.25 20.30
CA TRP A 182 -1.75 -10.01 19.45
C TRP A 182 -2.42 -10.56 18.18
N ARG A 183 -3.75 -10.57 18.13
CA ARG A 183 -4.54 -11.15 17.04
C ARG A 183 -4.06 -10.72 15.65
N TYR A 184 -3.80 -9.43 15.44
CA TYR A 184 -3.34 -8.95 14.14
C TYR A 184 -1.93 -9.45 13.79
N ALA A 185 -1.02 -9.48 14.77
CA ALA A 185 0.34 -10.00 14.56
C ALA A 185 0.29 -11.51 14.22
N VAL A 186 -0.52 -12.29 14.96
CA VAL A 186 -0.72 -13.72 14.70
C VAL A 186 -1.36 -13.97 13.33
N GLN A 187 -2.23 -13.07 12.86
CA GLN A 187 -2.83 -13.17 11.53
C GLN A 187 -1.88 -12.80 10.40
N LEU A 188 -1.02 -11.79 10.59
CA LEU A 188 -0.17 -11.23 9.55
C LEU A 188 1.18 -11.95 9.42
N LEU A 189 1.83 -12.27 10.55
CA LEU A 189 3.23 -12.68 10.54
C LEU A 189 3.49 -14.04 9.89
N PRO A 190 2.71 -15.10 10.19
CA PRO A 190 2.92 -16.40 9.55
C PRO A 190 2.81 -16.34 8.01
N PRO A 191 1.74 -15.78 7.40
CA PRO A 191 1.66 -15.73 5.95
C PRO A 191 2.68 -14.76 5.33
N LEU A 192 3.05 -13.68 6.03
CA LEU A 192 4.08 -12.76 5.56
C LEU A 192 5.46 -13.45 5.55
N ALA A 193 5.79 -14.22 6.57
CA ALA A 193 7.03 -15.00 6.64
C ALA A 193 7.07 -16.06 5.54
N ILE A 194 5.99 -16.84 5.38
CA ILE A 194 5.89 -17.86 4.32
C ILE A 194 6.04 -17.22 2.94
N ALA A 195 5.32 -16.12 2.67
CA ALA A 195 5.43 -15.39 1.40
C ALA A 195 6.85 -14.88 1.13
N SER A 196 7.53 -14.39 2.17
CA SER A 196 8.90 -13.88 2.05
C SER A 196 9.90 -15.02 1.80
N VAL A 197 9.73 -16.17 2.45
CA VAL A 197 10.54 -17.38 2.23
C VAL A 197 10.34 -17.94 0.82
N ILE A 198 9.08 -18.01 0.35
CA ILE A 198 8.77 -18.37 -1.04
C ILE A 198 9.54 -17.47 -2.00
N GLY A 199 9.61 -16.17 -1.71
CA GLY A 199 10.35 -15.23 -2.55
C GLY A 199 11.86 -15.47 -2.63
N VAL A 200 12.48 -16.01 -1.57
CA VAL A 200 13.91 -16.39 -1.58
C VAL A 200 14.14 -17.62 -2.45
N TYR A 201 13.28 -18.64 -2.36
CA TYR A 201 13.47 -19.88 -3.12
C TYR A 201 13.07 -19.75 -4.59
N TRP A 202 12.02 -18.99 -4.89
CA TRP A 202 11.49 -18.87 -6.25
C TRP A 202 12.41 -18.03 -7.15
N HIS A 203 13.34 -17.22 -6.61
CA HIS A 203 14.30 -16.39 -7.36
C HIS A 203 13.69 -15.50 -8.47
N GLN A 204 12.37 -15.30 -8.46
CA GLN A 204 11.68 -14.43 -9.41
C GLN A 204 11.87 -12.98 -8.99
N GLN A 205 12.19 -12.11 -9.95
CA GLN A 205 12.45 -10.68 -9.72
C GLN A 205 11.33 -9.95 -8.97
N LYS A 206 10.11 -10.50 -8.98
CA LYS A 206 8.90 -9.83 -8.49
C LYS A 206 8.20 -10.56 -7.34
N SER A 207 8.86 -11.50 -6.67
CA SER A 207 8.25 -12.32 -5.60
C SER A 207 7.71 -11.53 -4.39
N TYR A 208 8.14 -10.27 -4.20
CA TYR A 208 7.59 -9.35 -3.19
C TYR A 208 6.06 -9.13 -3.33
N TRP A 209 5.50 -9.39 -4.51
CA TRP A 209 4.07 -9.27 -4.77
C TRP A 209 3.20 -10.21 -3.93
N ILE A 210 3.69 -11.41 -3.59
CA ILE A 210 2.99 -12.36 -2.72
C ILE A 210 2.86 -11.76 -1.31
N ALA A 211 3.98 -11.26 -0.77
CA ALA A 211 4.01 -10.60 0.54
C ALA A 211 3.14 -9.34 0.55
N LEU A 212 3.15 -8.55 -0.53
CA LEU A 212 2.31 -7.36 -0.64
C LEU A 212 0.82 -7.72 -0.65
N ALA A 213 0.43 -8.79 -1.34
CA ALA A 213 -0.95 -9.28 -1.34
C ALA A 213 -1.39 -9.70 0.07
N VAL A 214 -0.53 -10.40 0.83
CA VAL A 214 -0.80 -10.74 2.24
C VAL A 214 -1.07 -9.48 3.08
N VAL A 215 -0.19 -8.47 3.02
CA VAL A 215 -0.32 -7.23 3.80
C VAL A 215 -1.59 -6.47 3.46
N ILE A 216 -2.01 -6.46 2.18
CA ILE A 216 -3.21 -5.78 1.72
C ILE A 216 -4.48 -6.49 2.19
N VAL A 217 -4.49 -7.83 2.16
CA VAL A 217 -5.67 -8.65 2.47
C VAL A 217 -5.91 -8.77 3.97
N VAL A 218 -4.85 -8.99 4.76
CA VAL A 218 -4.96 -9.14 6.22
C VAL A 218 -5.33 -7.81 6.86
N ARG A 219 -6.51 -7.75 7.50
CA ARG A 219 -7.00 -6.55 8.18
C ARG A 219 -6.93 -6.68 9.70
N ARG A 220 -6.60 -5.58 10.39
CA ARG A 220 -6.79 -5.45 11.84
C ARG A 220 -8.25 -5.60 12.26
N ARG A 221 -9.19 -5.09 11.44
CA ARG A 221 -10.64 -5.09 11.69
C ARG A 221 -11.41 -5.23 10.38
N GLY A 222 -12.51 -5.99 10.42
CA GLY A 222 -13.39 -6.24 9.28
C GLY A 222 -13.18 -7.62 8.65
N ASP A 223 -14.03 -7.94 7.69
CA ASP A 223 -13.99 -9.23 7.01
C ASP A 223 -12.81 -9.30 6.02
N SER A 224 -11.87 -10.22 6.28
CA SER A 224 -10.72 -10.44 5.40
C SER A 224 -11.08 -11.36 4.21
N LEU A 225 -12.16 -12.14 4.30
CA LEU A 225 -12.64 -12.97 3.18
C LEU A 225 -13.22 -12.10 2.07
N LEU A 226 -14.11 -11.17 2.42
CA LEU A 226 -14.63 -10.17 1.48
C LEU A 226 -13.48 -9.38 0.84
N ARG A 227 -12.50 -8.97 1.64
CA ARG A 227 -11.33 -8.25 1.10
C ARG A 227 -10.51 -9.11 0.14
N ALA A 228 -10.32 -10.39 0.44
CA ALA A 228 -9.59 -11.30 -0.42
C ALA A 228 -10.31 -11.52 -1.76
N THR A 229 -11.64 -11.67 -1.74
CA THR A 229 -12.43 -11.83 -2.97
C THR A 229 -12.41 -10.55 -3.80
N GLU A 230 -12.62 -9.38 -3.19
CA GLU A 230 -12.51 -8.08 -3.86
C GLU A 230 -11.10 -7.86 -4.44
N ARG A 231 -10.05 -8.27 -3.71
CA ARG A 231 -8.66 -8.14 -4.16
C ARG A 231 -8.36 -9.07 -5.33
N CYS A 232 -8.81 -10.32 -5.28
CA CYS A 232 -8.63 -11.28 -6.35
C CYS A 232 -9.32 -10.80 -7.63
N LEU A 233 -10.62 -10.50 -7.55
CA LEU A 233 -11.42 -10.01 -8.69
C LEU A 233 -10.86 -8.71 -9.26
N GLY A 234 -10.52 -7.75 -8.39
CA GLY A 234 -9.94 -6.49 -8.83
C GLY A 234 -8.56 -6.69 -9.47
N THR A 235 -7.74 -7.60 -8.95
CA THR A 235 -6.43 -7.88 -9.57
C THR A 235 -6.58 -8.56 -10.92
N CYS A 236 -7.50 -9.53 -11.08
CA CYS A 236 -7.77 -10.13 -12.39
C CYS A 236 -8.15 -9.07 -13.42
N ALA A 237 -9.11 -8.20 -13.10
CA ALA A 237 -9.51 -7.12 -13.98
C ALA A 237 -8.37 -6.12 -14.23
N GLY A 238 -7.60 -5.77 -13.19
CA GLY A 238 -6.48 -4.85 -13.28
C GLY A 238 -5.30 -5.38 -14.09
N VAL A 239 -5.07 -6.69 -14.07
CA VAL A 239 -4.05 -7.39 -14.86
C VAL A 239 -4.44 -7.41 -16.34
N LEU A 240 -5.72 -7.57 -16.68
CA LEU A 240 -6.20 -7.42 -18.07
C LEU A 240 -5.97 -6.00 -18.59
N ILE A 241 -6.30 -4.99 -17.78
CA ILE A 241 -6.06 -3.58 -18.13
C ILE A 241 -4.55 -3.30 -18.25
N GLY A 242 -3.75 -3.76 -17.27
CA GLY A 242 -2.30 -3.59 -17.28
C GLY A 242 -1.62 -4.28 -18.46
N GLY A 243 -2.04 -5.51 -18.78
CA GLY A 243 -1.58 -6.25 -19.94
C GLY A 243 -1.92 -5.54 -21.25
N ALA A 244 -3.14 -5.02 -21.39
CA ALA A 244 -3.52 -4.22 -22.56
C ALA A 244 -2.68 -2.94 -22.69
N LEU A 245 -2.39 -2.26 -21.57
CA LEU A 245 -1.54 -1.08 -21.53
C LEU A 245 -0.05 -1.37 -21.83
N VAL A 246 0.42 -2.60 -21.56
CA VAL A 246 1.78 -3.02 -21.90
C VAL A 246 1.89 -3.42 -23.38
N LEU A 247 0.86 -4.07 -23.93
CA LEU A 247 0.79 -4.42 -25.35
C LEU A 247 0.65 -3.18 -26.24
N TRP A 248 -0.08 -2.17 -25.78
CA TRP A 248 -0.12 -0.86 -26.41
C TRP A 248 1.08 -0.05 -25.92
N VAL A 249 2.24 -0.12 -26.59
CA VAL A 249 3.44 0.66 -26.23
C VAL A 249 3.08 2.16 -26.20
N PRO A 250 2.81 2.75 -25.03
CA PRO A 250 2.26 4.09 -25.00
C PRO A 250 3.40 5.06 -25.31
N PRO A 251 3.17 6.13 -26.08
CA PRO A 251 4.13 7.22 -26.11
C PRO A 251 4.36 7.72 -24.68
N SER A 252 5.58 8.18 -24.37
CA SER A 252 5.99 8.55 -23.01
C SER A 252 5.01 9.51 -22.33
N TRP A 253 4.43 10.44 -23.09
CA TRP A 253 3.40 11.37 -22.63
C TRP A 253 2.04 10.74 -22.33
N ALA A 254 1.67 9.63 -22.98
CA ALA A 254 0.44 8.90 -22.67
C ALA A 254 0.50 8.26 -21.27
N ILE A 255 1.70 7.88 -20.79
CA ILE A 255 1.90 7.35 -19.42
C ILE A 255 1.47 8.39 -18.39
N VAL A 256 1.79 9.68 -18.61
CA VAL A 256 1.37 10.78 -17.72
C VAL A 256 -0.16 10.83 -17.61
N ALA A 257 -0.86 10.76 -18.75
CA ALA A 257 -2.32 10.79 -18.78
C ALA A 257 -2.92 9.57 -18.08
N VAL A 258 -2.42 8.37 -18.36
CA VAL A 258 -2.89 7.12 -17.75
C VAL A 258 -2.66 7.14 -16.24
N VAL A 259 -1.45 7.49 -15.78
CA VAL A 259 -1.14 7.62 -14.35
C VAL A 259 -2.04 8.67 -13.70
N GLY A 260 -2.20 9.84 -14.30
CA GLY A 260 -3.06 10.91 -13.79
C GLY A 260 -4.52 10.48 -13.63
N VAL A 261 -5.09 9.81 -14.63
CA VAL A 261 -6.48 9.30 -14.60
C VAL A 261 -6.64 8.22 -13.54
N LEU A 262 -5.79 7.18 -13.56
CA LEU A 262 -5.85 6.11 -12.57
C LEU A 262 -5.67 6.67 -11.15
N ALA A 263 -4.72 7.58 -10.96
CA ALA A 263 -4.43 8.22 -9.69
C ALA A 263 -5.58 9.10 -9.20
N GLY A 264 -6.23 9.85 -10.10
CA GLY A 264 -7.35 10.72 -9.79
C GLY A 264 -8.63 9.97 -9.44
N LEU A 265 -8.86 8.78 -10.01
CA LEU A 265 -10.03 7.95 -9.71
C LEU A 265 -9.94 7.25 -8.34
N ARG A 266 -8.75 7.13 -7.75
CA ARG A 266 -8.55 6.41 -6.48
C ARG A 266 -9.44 6.88 -5.33
N PRO A 267 -9.52 8.19 -5.00
CA PRO A 267 -10.32 8.64 -3.86
C PRO A 267 -11.80 8.35 -4.08
N LEU A 268 -12.29 8.43 -5.32
CA LEU A 268 -13.66 8.06 -5.66
C LEU A 268 -13.88 6.56 -5.45
N LEU A 269 -13.12 5.71 -6.13
CA LEU A 269 -13.36 4.26 -6.07
C LEU A 269 -13.15 3.69 -4.67
N LYS A 270 -12.20 4.22 -3.90
CA LYS A 270 -11.94 3.78 -2.51
C LYS A 270 -13.15 3.97 -1.59
N GLU A 271 -13.91 5.05 -1.78
CA GLU A 271 -15.12 5.34 -1.01
C GLU A 271 -16.34 4.58 -1.55
N ARG A 272 -16.31 4.19 -2.82
CA ARG A 272 -17.46 3.67 -3.56
C ARG A 272 -17.50 2.14 -3.64
N ASN A 273 -16.41 1.50 -4.06
CA ASN A 273 -16.28 0.05 -4.21
C ASN A 273 -14.79 -0.38 -4.15
N TYR A 274 -14.43 -1.22 -3.18
CA TYR A 274 -13.04 -1.64 -3.00
C TYR A 274 -12.51 -2.55 -4.12
N ALA A 275 -13.34 -3.40 -4.72
CA ALA A 275 -12.94 -4.20 -5.87
C ALA A 275 -12.56 -3.30 -7.06
N ALA A 276 -13.38 -2.28 -7.37
CA ALA A 276 -13.08 -1.30 -8.40
C ALA A 276 -11.80 -0.49 -8.08
N TYR A 277 -11.60 -0.12 -6.81
CA TYR A 277 -10.35 0.48 -6.35
C TYR A 277 -9.15 -0.45 -6.58
N ALA A 278 -9.28 -1.75 -6.26
CA ALA A 278 -8.23 -2.73 -6.49
C ALA A 278 -7.93 -2.90 -8.01
N THR A 279 -8.94 -2.83 -8.86
CA THR A 279 -8.82 -2.87 -10.33
C THR A 279 -7.92 -1.78 -10.88
N ILE A 280 -8.08 -0.53 -10.43
CA ILE A 280 -7.24 0.58 -10.91
C ILE A 280 -5.87 0.63 -10.22
N MET A 281 -5.79 0.17 -8.98
CA MET A 281 -4.56 0.21 -8.20
C MET A 281 -3.52 -0.78 -8.71
N THR A 282 -3.95 -1.94 -9.20
CA THR A 282 -3.03 -2.96 -9.73
C THR A 282 -2.21 -2.45 -10.93
N PRO A 283 -2.81 -1.99 -12.04
CA PRO A 283 -2.05 -1.44 -13.17
C PRO A 283 -1.31 -0.16 -12.78
N LEU A 284 -1.88 0.69 -11.92
CA LEU A 284 -1.17 1.89 -11.44
C LEU A 284 0.14 1.54 -10.72
N VAL A 285 0.11 0.63 -9.75
CA VAL A 285 1.32 0.26 -9.01
C VAL A 285 2.30 -0.49 -9.92
N VAL A 286 1.82 -1.35 -10.83
CA VAL A 286 2.70 -2.01 -11.81
C VAL A 286 3.40 -0.98 -12.69
N LEU A 287 2.65 -0.04 -13.28
CA LEU A 287 3.22 1.05 -14.09
C LEU A 287 4.26 1.85 -13.31
N LEU A 288 4.00 2.18 -12.04
CA LEU A 288 4.95 2.92 -11.22
C LEU A 288 6.17 2.09 -10.80
N MET A 289 6.06 0.78 -10.64
CA MET A 289 7.20 -0.07 -10.26
C MET A 289 8.06 -0.46 -11.47
N ASP A 290 7.48 -0.48 -12.66
CA ASP A 290 8.18 -0.83 -13.92
C ASP A 290 8.52 0.42 -14.76
N LEU A 291 8.19 1.63 -14.28
CA LEU A 291 8.53 2.88 -14.97
C LEU A 291 10.05 3.01 -15.12
N GLY A 292 10.50 3.25 -16.36
CA GLY A 292 11.93 3.32 -16.70
C GLY A 292 12.65 1.97 -16.74
N ARG A 293 11.90 0.85 -16.74
CA ARG A 293 12.40 -0.52 -16.91
C ARG A 293 11.79 -1.17 -18.15
N THR A 294 12.40 -2.25 -18.64
CA THR A 294 11.88 -3.02 -19.78
C THR A 294 10.61 -3.78 -19.37
N PRO A 295 9.46 -3.54 -20.03
CA PRO A 295 8.23 -4.27 -19.71
C PRO A 295 8.35 -5.72 -20.15
N GLU A 296 8.24 -6.66 -19.23
CA GLU A 296 8.17 -8.10 -19.56
C GLU A 296 6.74 -8.62 -19.42
N LEU A 297 6.19 -9.18 -20.50
CA LEU A 297 4.82 -9.71 -20.54
C LEU A 297 4.62 -10.89 -19.57
N SER A 298 5.69 -11.63 -19.27
CA SER A 298 5.73 -12.70 -18.25
C SER A 298 5.29 -12.18 -16.86
N THR A 299 5.63 -10.94 -16.53
CA THR A 299 5.30 -10.26 -15.26
C THR A 299 3.80 -10.19 -15.00
N VAL A 300 3.00 -10.08 -16.07
CA VAL A 300 1.53 -9.97 -15.99
C VAL A 300 0.91 -11.28 -15.52
N GLY A 301 1.37 -12.43 -16.02
CA GLY A 301 0.91 -13.76 -15.62
C GLY A 301 1.31 -14.11 -14.18
N TYR A 302 2.56 -13.83 -13.80
CA TYR A 302 3.03 -14.03 -12.43
C TYR A 302 2.22 -13.22 -11.41
N ARG A 303 1.71 -12.04 -11.80
CA ARG A 303 0.89 -11.19 -10.92
C ARG A 303 -0.40 -11.85 -10.45
N LEU A 304 -1.06 -12.61 -11.32
CA LEU A 304 -2.27 -13.37 -10.99
C LEU A 304 -1.94 -14.46 -9.97
N ILE A 305 -0.90 -15.25 -10.25
CA ILE A 305 -0.43 -16.34 -9.39
C ILE A 305 -0.03 -15.78 -8.01
N ASP A 306 0.78 -14.73 -7.98
CA ASP A 306 1.26 -14.12 -6.74
C ASP A 306 0.12 -13.61 -5.86
N THR A 307 -0.91 -13.05 -6.50
CA THR A 307 -2.08 -12.52 -5.79
C THR A 307 -2.95 -13.65 -5.25
N VAL A 308 -3.17 -14.71 -6.02
CA VAL A 308 -3.91 -15.88 -5.55
C VAL A 308 -3.17 -16.52 -4.37
N LEU A 309 -1.86 -16.76 -4.49
CA LEU A 309 -1.04 -17.29 -3.41
C LEU A 309 -1.10 -16.41 -2.15
N GLY A 310 -0.90 -15.10 -2.29
CA GLY A 310 -0.97 -14.17 -1.17
C GLY A 310 -2.35 -14.11 -0.51
N CYS A 311 -3.43 -14.15 -1.30
CA CYS A 311 -4.80 -14.24 -0.79
C CYS A 311 -5.05 -15.54 -0.02
N LEU A 312 -4.63 -16.68 -0.55
CA LEU A 312 -4.76 -17.98 0.11
C LEU A 312 -4.02 -18.01 1.45
N LEU A 313 -2.76 -17.55 1.45
CA LEU A 313 -1.95 -17.43 2.67
C LEU A 313 -2.62 -16.53 3.72
N ALA A 314 -3.17 -15.39 3.32
CA ALA A 314 -3.84 -14.44 4.23
C ALA A 314 -5.14 -14.98 4.85
N ILE A 315 -5.86 -15.84 4.12
CA ILE A 315 -7.15 -16.37 4.58
C ILE A 315 -6.97 -17.46 5.65
N ILE A 316 -5.94 -18.31 5.54
CA ILE A 316 -5.76 -19.48 6.42
C ILE A 316 -5.76 -19.10 7.92
N PRO A 317 -4.92 -18.17 8.42
CA PRO A 317 -4.95 -17.76 9.82
C PRO A 317 -6.29 -17.13 10.24
N THR A 318 -6.95 -16.42 9.32
CA THR A 318 -8.24 -15.78 9.57
C THR A 318 -9.33 -16.83 9.86
N LEU A 319 -9.38 -17.90 9.07
CA LEU A 319 -10.35 -18.99 9.25
C LEU A 319 -10.09 -19.77 10.54
N LEU A 320 -8.81 -20.06 10.85
CA LEU A 320 -8.42 -20.77 12.07
C LEU A 320 -8.84 -20.01 13.33
N LEU A 321 -8.62 -18.68 13.35
CA LEU A 321 -9.00 -17.85 14.50
C LEU A 321 -10.51 -17.60 14.59
N ARG A 322 -11.24 -17.61 13.46
CA ARG A 322 -12.70 -17.49 13.48
C ARG A 322 -13.35 -18.70 14.13
N ARG A 323 -12.84 -19.92 13.88
CA ARG A 323 -13.40 -21.16 14.46
C ARG A 323 -13.28 -21.22 15.98
N ARG A 324 -12.21 -20.66 16.56
CA ARG A 324 -11.96 -20.65 18.02
C ARG A 324 -12.88 -19.74 18.85
N HIS A 325 -13.65 -18.86 18.21
CA HIS A 325 -14.61 -17.99 18.90
C HIS A 325 -16.06 -18.50 18.84
N VAL A 326 -16.31 -19.56 18.06
CA VAL A 326 -17.65 -20.12 17.86
C VAL A 326 -17.82 -21.47 18.59
N ALA A 327 -16.72 -22.07 19.04
CA ALA A 327 -16.68 -23.22 19.93
C ALA A 327 -16.46 -22.75 21.37
#